data_AF-A0A2G8T859-F1
#
_entry.id   AF-A0A2G8T859-F1
#
_cell.length_a   1.000
_cell.length_b   1.000
_cell.length_c   1.000
_cell.angle_alpha   90.00
_cell.angle_beta   90.00
_cell.angle_gamma   90.00
#
_symmetry.space_group_name_H-M   'P 1'
#
loop_
_entity.id
_entity.type
_entity.pdbx_description
1 polymer ?
#
loop_
_entity_poly.entity_id
_entity_poly.type
_entity_poly.pdbx_seq_one_letter_code
_entity_poly.pdbx_strand_id
1 'polypeptide(L)'
;MSCDQVGNLLLFKFSYREAKDSGVFVPASIVFWLLKHLPVNQDPNLLQPPAPPPIYQQDWDDQVTPRALSVQCRQFNDFIRMTIELDRKPNLTVLLDRGNVELMRQIMEHYQGDLINLDA
;
A
#
# COMPACT_ATOMS: atom_id res chain seq x y z
N MET A 1 4.22 -5.72 -2.45
CA MET A 1 4.79 -4.96 -1.31
C MET A 1 5.94 -5.76 -0.74
N SER A 2 6.87 -5.11 -0.03
CA SER A 2 8.04 -5.76 0.57
C SER A 2 8.43 -5.00 1.84
N CYS A 3 8.87 -5.70 2.89
CA CYS A 3 9.30 -5.12 4.17
C CYS A 3 10.82 -4.93 4.21
N ASP A 4 11.28 -3.87 4.87
CA ASP A 4 12.69 -3.72 5.19
C ASP A 4 13.14 -4.74 6.25
N GLN A 5 14.45 -4.95 6.38
CA GLN A 5 15.00 -5.93 7.33
C GLN A 5 14.72 -5.56 8.80
N VAL A 6 14.43 -4.29 9.08
CA VAL A 6 14.23 -3.79 10.44
C VAL A 6 12.75 -3.83 10.85
N GLY A 7 11.81 -3.83 9.89
CA GLY A 7 10.38 -3.79 10.17
C GLY A 7 9.81 -2.37 10.33
N ASN A 8 10.53 -1.34 9.88
CA ASN A 8 10.09 0.05 10.00
C ASN A 8 9.30 0.53 8.79
N LEU A 9 9.58 -0.04 7.62
CA LEU A 9 9.08 0.45 6.33
C LEU A 9 8.56 -0.71 5.49
N LEU A 10 7.42 -0.47 4.86
CA LEU A 10 6.86 -1.34 3.83
C LEU A 10 6.90 -0.58 2.49
N LEU A 11 7.60 -1.12 1.49
CA LEU A 11 7.61 -0.59 0.13
C LEU A 11 6.34 -0.99 -0.61
N PHE A 12 5.54 0.02 -0.96
CA PHE A 12 4.36 -0.12 -1.81
C PHE A 12 4.76 0.15 -3.25
N LYS A 13 4.37 -0.74 -4.16
CA LYS A 13 4.57 -0.57 -5.59
C LYS A 13 3.22 -0.68 -6.29
N PHE A 14 2.83 0.37 -6.99
CA PHE A 14 1.58 0.44 -7.72
C PHE A 14 1.87 0.37 -9.22
N SER A 15 1.13 -0.48 -9.92
CA SER A 15 1.13 -0.54 -11.38
C SER A 15 -0.14 0.07 -11.95
N TYR A 16 0.02 0.70 -13.10
CA TYR A 16 -1.05 1.41 -13.80
C TYR A 16 -1.21 0.82 -15.21
N ARG A 17 -2.41 0.94 -15.79
CA ARG A 17 -2.66 0.43 -17.15
C ARG A 17 -1.81 1.13 -18.22
N GLU A 18 -1.57 2.44 -18.06
CA GLU A 18 -0.92 3.29 -19.07
C GLU A 18 0.15 4.23 -18.48
N ALA A 19 0.66 3.93 -17.29
CA ALA A 19 1.70 4.73 -16.64
C ALA A 19 2.77 3.85 -16.01
N LYS A 20 3.96 4.43 -15.80
CA LYS A 20 5.06 3.76 -15.12
C LYS A 20 4.68 3.43 -13.68
N ASP A 21 5.11 2.27 -13.21
CA ASP A 21 4.99 1.89 -11.81
C ASP A 21 5.53 2.98 -10.87
N SER A 22 4.88 3.13 -9.72
CA SER A 22 5.28 4.07 -8.68
C SER A 22 5.54 3.35 -7.37
N GLY A 23 6.72 3.59 -6.80
CA GLY A 23 7.13 3.14 -5.48
C GLY A 23 6.81 4.18 -4.42
N VAL A 24 6.51 3.73 -3.20
CA VAL A 24 6.34 4.59 -2.01
C VAL A 24 6.80 3.82 -0.78
N PHE A 25 7.65 4.43 0.06
CA PHE A 25 8.00 3.87 1.36
C PHE A 25 6.94 4.24 2.40
N VAL A 26 6.26 3.24 2.96
CA VAL A 26 5.18 3.43 3.93
C VAL A 26 5.67 3.05 5.33
N PRO A 27 5.64 3.97 6.31
CA PRO A 27 5.92 3.65 7.70
C PRO A 27 4.98 2.56 8.26
N ALA A 28 5.52 1.68 9.11
CA ALA A 28 4.77 0.63 9.78
C ALA A 28 3.49 1.15 10.47
N SER A 29 3.55 2.31 11.13
CA SER A 29 2.37 2.94 11.76
C SER A 29 1.22 3.21 10.79
N ILE A 30 1.53 3.65 9.56
CA ILE A 30 0.52 3.83 8.51
C ILE A 30 -0.03 2.47 8.07
N VAL A 31 0.81 1.43 7.96
CA VAL A 31 0.37 0.07 7.62
C VAL A 31 -0.60 -0.47 8.67
N PHE A 32 -0.28 -0.35 9.97
CA PHE A 32 -1.17 -0.76 11.05
C PHE A 32 -2.48 0.05 11.07
N TRP A 33 -2.41 1.36 10.82
CA TRP A 33 -3.60 2.19 10.69
C TRP A 33 -4.48 1.72 9.53
N LEU A 34 -3.89 1.44 8.36
CA LEU A 34 -4.60 0.92 7.19
C LEU A 34 -5.25 -0.44 7.48
N LEU A 35 -4.54 -1.38 8.09
CA LEU A 35 -5.09 -2.69 8.46
C LEU A 35 -6.32 -2.57 9.37
N LYS A 36 -6.32 -1.59 10.29
CA LYS A 36 -7.43 -1.35 11.22
C LYS A 36 -8.65 -0.68 10.57
N HIS A 37 -8.45 0.13 9.54
CA HIS A 37 -9.51 1.01 9.00
C HIS A 37 -9.96 0.68 7.57
N LEU A 38 -9.20 -0.13 6.83
CA LEU A 38 -9.64 -0.59 5.52
C LEU A 38 -10.80 -1.58 5.66
N PRO A 39 -11.81 -1.51 4.78
CA PRO A 39 -12.92 -2.44 4.82
C PRO A 39 -12.45 -3.85 4.46
N VAL A 40 -12.93 -4.83 5.22
CA VAL A 40 -12.74 -6.25 4.93
C VAL A 40 -13.69 -6.66 3.82
N ASN A 41 -13.22 -7.44 2.84
CA ASN A 41 -14.11 -7.96 1.82
C ASN A 41 -15.19 -8.89 2.41
N GLN A 42 -16.44 -8.66 2.02
CA GLN A 42 -17.60 -9.49 2.39
C GLN A 42 -18.19 -10.24 1.19
N ASP A 43 -17.70 -10.01 -0.02
CA ASP A 43 -18.22 -10.62 -1.24
C ASP A 43 -17.47 -11.93 -1.55
N PRO A 44 -18.14 -13.10 -1.47
CA PRO A 44 -17.51 -14.39 -1.76
C PRO A 44 -17.20 -14.58 -3.24
N ASN A 45 -17.76 -13.76 -4.14
CA ASN A 45 -17.55 -13.83 -5.58
C ASN A 45 -16.54 -12.78 -6.08
N LEU A 46 -15.83 -12.12 -5.17
CA LEU A 46 -14.85 -11.10 -5.55
C LEU A 46 -13.78 -11.73 -6.45
N LEU A 47 -13.66 -11.18 -7.66
CA LEU A 47 -12.63 -11.61 -8.59
C LEU A 47 -11.25 -11.24 -8.05
N GLN A 48 -10.31 -12.18 -8.14
CA GLN A 48 -8.93 -11.91 -7.79
C GLN A 48 -8.38 -10.84 -8.74
N PRO A 49 -7.74 -9.77 -8.22
CA PRO A 49 -7.08 -8.79 -9.07
C PRO A 49 -5.88 -9.43 -9.81
N PRO A 50 -5.37 -8.78 -10.85
CA PRO A 50 -4.15 -9.20 -11.53
C PRO A 50 -2.99 -9.40 -10.54
N ALA A 51 -2.03 -10.26 -10.91
CA ALA A 51 -0.84 -10.47 -10.10
C ALA A 51 -0.13 -9.12 -9.82
N PRO A 52 0.30 -8.88 -8.57
CA PRO A 52 0.97 -7.63 -8.22
C PRO A 52 2.32 -7.51 -8.96
N PRO A 53 2.81 -6.28 -9.19
CA PRO A 53 4.12 -6.10 -9.79
C PRO A 53 5.22 -6.70 -8.89
N PRO A 54 6.24 -7.34 -9.49
CA PRO A 54 7.39 -7.80 -8.75
C PRO A 54 8.16 -6.60 -8.16
N ILE A 55 8.65 -6.79 -6.94
CA ILE A 55 9.57 -5.86 -6.29
C ILE A 55 10.97 -6.46 -6.36
N TYR A 56 11.91 -5.66 -6.83
CA TYR A 56 13.32 -5.99 -6.99
C TYR A 56 14.16 -5.11 -6.06
N GLN A 57 15.43 -5.48 -5.87
CA GLN A 57 16.37 -4.70 -5.06
C GLN A 57 16.51 -3.24 -5.55
N GLN A 58 16.49 -3.02 -6.87
CA GLN A 58 16.52 -1.68 -7.45
C GLN A 58 15.35 -0.78 -7.02
N ASP A 59 14.18 -1.34 -6.66
CA ASP A 59 13.05 -0.54 -6.18
C ASP A 59 13.31 -0.01 -4.76
N TRP A 60 14.10 -0.74 -3.96
CA TRP A 60 14.57 -0.32 -2.63
C TRP A 60 15.72 0.68 -2.71
N ASP A 61 16.60 0.51 -3.68
CA ASP A 61 17.77 1.38 -3.87
C ASP A 61 17.43 2.70 -4.59
N ASP A 62 16.20 2.85 -5.09
CA ASP A 62 15.76 4.04 -5.80
C ASP A 62 15.63 5.25 -4.87
N GLN A 63 16.59 6.18 -4.99
CA GLN A 63 16.67 7.42 -4.22
C GLN A 63 15.52 8.40 -4.50
N VAL A 64 14.79 8.24 -5.61
CA VAL A 64 13.65 9.09 -5.92
C VAL A 64 12.34 8.57 -5.31
N THR A 65 12.32 7.34 -4.78
CA THR A 65 11.15 6.78 -4.09
C THR A 65 10.80 7.63 -2.86
N PRO A 66 9.63 8.28 -2.84
CA PRO A 66 9.23 9.15 -1.74
C PRO A 66 8.76 8.35 -0.53
N ARG A 67 8.80 8.99 0.64
CA ARG A 67 8.24 8.43 1.87
C ARG A 67 6.84 8.98 2.13
N ALA A 68 5.93 8.10 2.55
CA ALA A 68 4.60 8.49 3.00
C ALA A 68 4.65 9.15 4.38
N LEU A 69 3.96 10.29 4.50
CA LEU A 69 3.78 11.05 5.74
C LEU A 69 2.41 10.76 6.37
N SER A 70 1.38 10.70 5.54
CA SER A 70 0.01 10.44 5.96
C SER A 70 -0.77 9.75 4.83
N VAL A 71 -1.91 9.15 5.16
CA VAL A 71 -2.82 8.56 4.18
C VAL A 71 -4.25 9.02 4.46
N GLN A 72 -4.97 9.35 3.39
CA GLN A 72 -6.38 9.70 3.44
C GLN A 72 -7.15 8.73 2.55
N CYS A 73 -8.05 7.96 3.15
CA CYS A 73 -8.90 7.03 2.44
C CYS A 73 -10.32 7.57 2.36
N ARG A 74 -10.90 7.58 1.16
CA ARG A 74 -12.32 7.86 0.93
C ARG A 74 -12.95 6.68 0.21
N GLN A 75 -13.92 6.05 0.86
CA GLN A 75 -14.69 4.96 0.30
C GLN A 75 -15.79 5.49 -0.61
N PHE A 76 -15.95 4.82 -1.75
CA PHE A 76 -17.08 4.89 -2.67
C PHE A 76 -17.69 3.48 -2.79
N ASN A 77 -18.79 3.34 -3.54
CA ASN A 77 -19.50 2.05 -3.63
C ASN A 77 -18.59 0.89 -4.03
N ASP A 78 -17.82 1.06 -5.10
CA ASP A 78 -16.98 -0.01 -5.67
C ASP A 78 -15.47 0.25 -5.57
N PHE A 79 -15.09 1.42 -5.04
CA PHE A 79 -13.70 1.87 -5.05
C PHE A 79 -13.31 2.57 -3.76
N ILE A 80 -12.03 2.49 -3.41
CA ILE A 80 -11.41 3.36 -2.40
C ILE A 80 -10.44 4.28 -3.12
N ARG A 81 -10.62 5.59 -2.93
CA ARG A 81 -9.59 6.56 -3.26
C ARG A 81 -8.66 6.73 -2.08
N MET A 82 -7.40 6.41 -2.28
CA MET A 82 -6.34 6.59 -1.30
C MET A 82 -5.40 7.70 -1.77
N THR A 83 -5.35 8.79 -1.02
CA THR A 83 -4.37 9.86 -1.23
C THR A 83 -3.27 9.72 -0.19
N ILE A 84 -2.07 9.43 -0.66
CA ILE A 84 -0.85 9.29 0.14
C ILE A 84 -0.12 10.63 0.08
N GLU A 85 0.00 11.27 1.24
CA GLU A 85 0.84 12.45 1.36
C GLU A 85 2.30 12.03 1.42
N LEU A 86 3.12 12.70 0.62
CA LEU A 86 4.51 12.36 0.42
C LEU A 86 5.43 13.44 0.99
N ASP A 87 6.65 13.05 1.36
CA ASP A 87 7.74 13.96 1.75
C ASP A 87 8.15 14.96 0.65
N ARG A 88 7.71 14.71 -0.59
CA ARG A 88 7.88 15.58 -1.75
C ARG A 88 6.60 15.63 -2.57
N LYS A 89 6.34 16.75 -3.26
CA LYS A 89 5.15 16.92 -4.12
C LYS A 89 5.42 16.43 -5.56
N PRO A 90 4.39 16.01 -6.31
CA PRO A 90 2.98 15.92 -5.91
C PRO A 90 2.67 14.72 -4.99
N ASN A 91 1.57 14.79 -4.25
CA ASN A 91 1.06 13.63 -3.50
C ASN A 91 0.62 12.53 -4.46
N LEU A 92 0.70 11.26 -4.02
CA LEU A 92 0.23 10.13 -4.81
C LEU A 92 -1.26 9.89 -4.50
N THR A 93 -2.10 9.77 -5.53
CA THR A 93 -3.49 9.34 -5.37
C THR A 93 -3.74 8.11 -6.23
N VAL A 94 -4.24 7.05 -5.60
CA VAL A 94 -4.63 5.81 -6.27
C VAL A 94 -6.12 5.56 -6.07
N LEU A 95 -6.76 4.98 -7.09
CA LEU A 95 -8.13 4.47 -7.03
C LEU A 95 -8.05 2.96 -7.09
N LEU A 96 -8.48 2.31 -6.01
CA LEU A 96 -8.41 0.86 -5.86
C LEU A 96 -9.83 0.31 -5.90
N ASP A 97 -10.09 -0.67 -6.77
CA ASP A 97 -11.32 -1.45 -6.69
C ASP A 97 -11.29 -2.37 -5.44
N ARG A 98 -12.44 -2.98 -5.14
CA ARG A 98 -12.58 -3.89 -4.00
C ARG A 98 -11.57 -5.05 -4.03
N GLY A 99 -11.25 -5.58 -5.20
CA GLY A 99 -10.27 -6.66 -5.39
C GLY A 99 -8.88 -6.24 -4.96
N ASN A 100 -8.43 -5.09 -5.42
CA ASN A 100 -7.12 -4.54 -5.09
C ASN A 100 -7.02 -4.11 -3.62
N VAL A 101 -8.09 -3.58 -3.03
CA VAL A 101 -8.14 -3.27 -1.59
C VAL A 101 -7.94 -4.54 -0.76
N GLU A 102 -8.64 -5.62 -1.10
CA GLU A 102 -8.53 -6.89 -0.39
C GLU A 102 -7.15 -7.54 -0.56
N LEU A 103 -6.61 -7.54 -1.79
CA LEU A 103 -5.24 -8.01 -2.02
C LEU A 103 -4.22 -7.21 -1.20
N MET A 104 -4.34 -5.87 -1.20
CA MET A 104 -3.48 -5.01 -0.40
C MET A 104 -3.58 -5.34 1.08
N ARG A 105 -4.80 -5.55 1.61
CA ARG A 105 -5.04 -5.93 3.01
C ARG A 105 -4.34 -7.25 3.35
N GLN A 106 -4.52 -8.29 2.54
CA GLN A 106 -3.90 -9.61 2.74
C GLN A 106 -2.37 -9.54 2.73
N ILE A 107 -1.78 -8.75 1.81
CA ILE A 107 -0.33 -8.58 1.76
C ILE A 107 0.16 -7.83 3.01
N MET A 108 -0.54 -6.80 3.47
CA MET A 108 -0.17 -6.08 4.70
C MET A 108 -0.31 -6.99 5.94
N GLU A 109 -1.33 -7.86 6.01
CA GLU A 109 -1.48 -8.85 7.08
C GLU A 109 -0.31 -9.85 7.09
N HIS A 110 0.15 -10.29 5.92
CA HIS A 110 1.31 -11.15 5.80
C HIS A 110 2.57 -10.53 6.42
N TYR A 111 2.79 -9.22 6.19
CA TYR A 111 3.92 -8.48 6.74
C TYR A 111 3.69 -7.94 8.16
N GLN A 112 2.50 -8.11 8.73
CA GLN A 112 2.17 -7.53 10.03
C GLN A 112 3.10 -8.04 11.14
N GLY A 113 3.52 -9.31 11.07
CA GLY A 113 4.45 -9.91 12.04
C GLY A 113 5.90 -9.46 11.89
N ASP A 114 6.29 -8.98 10.71
CA ASP A 114 7.64 -8.48 10.43
C ASP A 114 7.78 -6.99 10.74
N LEU A 115 6.66 -6.26 10.83
CA LEU A 115 6.63 -4.83 11.11
C LEU A 115 6.64 -4.54 12.62
N ILE A 116 7.43 -3.54 13.01
CA ILE A 116 7.48 -3.06 14.40
C ILE A 116 6.34 -2.07 14.61
N ASN A 117 5.41 -2.43 15.50
CA ASN A 117 4.40 -1.51 15.98
C ASN A 117 4.94 -0.71 17.17
N LEU A 118 5.30 0.56 16.94
CA LEU A 118 5.82 1.45 17.98
C LEU A 118 4.71 2.07 18.85
N ASP A 119 3.44 1.93 18.44
CA ASP A 119 2.27 2.48 19.14
C ASP A 119 1.53 1.43 20.01
N ALA A 120 2.03 0.19 20.07
CA ALA A 120 1.41 -0.94 20.79
C ALA A 120 1.91 -1.13 22.22
#